data_AF-A0A8T5SPL2-F1
#
_entry.id   AF-A0A8T5SPL2-F1
#
_cell.length_a   1.000
_cell.length_b   1.000
_cell.length_c   1.000
_cell.angle_alpha   90.00
_cell.angle_beta   90.00
_cell.angle_gamma   90.00
#
_symmetry.space_group_name_H-M   'P 1'
#
loop_
_entity.id
_entity.type
_entity.pdbx_description
1 polymer ?
#
loop_
_entity_poly.entity_id
_entity_poly.type
_entity_poly.pdbx_seq_one_letter_code
_entity_poly.pdbx_strand_id
1 'polypeptide(L)'
;MRRVIVLGIAFLLLVSIPTGIEKTDVQSTETVVLSQGSIPIERNWTANIVVVGYDSALIDEMILLQGMPTVRNYFTDDVDITYNIDYEIAYADSTYVDDLRQELLDNSINGTGTGTWLNESALSYQKTNLADPQRIFYPRDGLSIDGYAIEDWLEENPFMPPPALGYTLYLVNFSAFDSSDHSLEHWYDYHPTDPDTGKEQDWFRLEWDNSLNPNVTMDYPFFGGRYNTYFVDPSAHQWYLKWCRIWWSEDIVTEYDFWTQDLEDKLATLNLAVPADVDALNVYLRECIWDPITQILFPYQHQPASYVQTGTLKALVFCMDVANGTSVESLEWVTDAEMQ
;
A
#
# COMPACT_ATOMS: atom_id res chain seq x y z
N MET A 1 44.28 22.70 46.90
CA MET A 1 44.99 23.75 46.14
C MET A 1 45.23 23.24 44.71
N ARG A 2 44.24 23.46 43.84
CA ARG A 2 44.24 24.44 42.72
C ARG A 2 45.29 24.13 41.63
N ARG A 3 44.83 23.37 40.62
CA ARG A 3 45.29 23.35 39.22
C ARG A 3 44.08 23.81 38.40
N VAL A 4 43.99 25.06 37.95
CA VAL A 4 44.57 25.66 36.72
C VAL A 4 43.79 25.27 35.45
N ILE A 5 43.11 26.29 34.89
CA ILE A 5 42.66 26.49 33.49
C ILE A 5 41.44 25.64 33.10
N VAL A 6 40.25 26.18 32.82
CA VAL A 6 39.93 27.16 31.76
C VAL A 6 38.99 28.24 32.31
N LEU A 7 39.48 29.48 32.33
CA LEU A 7 38.77 30.68 32.76
C LEU A 7 37.97 31.25 31.60
N GLY A 8 36.71 31.57 31.88
CA GLY A 8 35.85 32.34 31.00
C GLY A 8 36.49 33.68 30.64
N ILE A 9 36.87 33.80 29.38
CA ILE A 9 36.95 35.07 28.66
C ILE A 9 35.58 35.25 28.00
N ALA A 10 34.57 35.32 28.87
CA ALA A 10 33.27 35.84 28.51
C ALA A 10 33.31 37.32 28.85
N PHE A 11 32.79 38.11 27.91
CA PHE A 11 32.34 39.47 28.12
C PHE A 11 33.43 40.55 28.21
N LEU A 12 33.35 41.45 27.22
CA LEU A 12 33.62 42.88 27.36
C LEU A 12 35.09 43.33 27.38
N LEU A 13 35.78 43.11 26.26
CA LEU A 13 36.58 44.19 25.66
C LEU A 13 35.94 44.58 24.33
N LEU A 14 34.76 45.16 24.51
CA LEU A 14 34.16 46.13 23.62
C LEU A 14 35.12 47.34 23.50
N VAL A 15 35.10 47.98 22.33
CA VAL A 15 35.60 49.33 22.03
C VAL A 15 37.02 49.42 21.41
N SER A 16 37.00 49.21 20.09
CA SER A 16 37.56 50.09 19.03
C SER A 16 39.07 50.29 18.88
N ILE A 17 39.60 49.83 17.74
CA ILE A 17 40.60 50.56 16.94
C ILE A 17 40.20 50.46 15.45
N PRO A 18 40.38 51.52 14.64
CA PRO A 18 39.63 51.77 13.41
C PRO A 18 40.14 51.05 12.17
N THR A 19 39.20 50.97 11.22
CA THR A 19 39.28 50.60 9.81
C THR A 19 40.42 51.27 9.04
N GLY A 20 41.12 50.49 8.23
CA GLY A 20 41.94 51.03 7.14
C GLY A 20 43.07 50.12 6.67
N ILE A 21 42.75 48.97 6.07
CA ILE A 21 43.60 48.34 5.05
C ILE A 21 42.65 47.81 3.97
N GLU A 22 42.84 48.31 2.76
CA GLU A 22 42.13 47.95 1.53
C GLU A 22 42.09 46.42 1.36
N LYS A 23 40.89 45.84 1.48
CA LYS A 23 40.65 44.52 0.90
C LYS A 23 40.59 44.72 -0.60
N THR A 24 41.60 44.20 -1.27
CA THR A 24 41.52 43.85 -2.68
C THR A 24 40.28 42.97 -2.83
N ASP A 25 39.30 43.44 -3.60
CA ASP A 25 38.14 42.65 -4.00
C ASP A 25 38.67 41.42 -4.74
N VAL A 26 38.78 40.31 -4.01
CA VAL A 26 38.59 39.02 -4.64
C VAL A 26 37.10 39.00 -4.93
N GLN A 27 36.73 39.44 -6.13
CA GLN A 27 35.47 39.01 -6.73
C GLN A 27 35.51 37.48 -6.67
N SER A 28 34.88 36.90 -5.64
CA SER A 28 34.27 35.61 -5.81
C SER A 28 33.32 35.83 -6.96
N THR A 29 33.73 35.39 -8.14
CA THR A 29 32.78 34.97 -9.14
C THR A 29 32.04 33.84 -8.43
N GLU A 30 30.98 34.19 -7.68
CA GLU A 30 29.84 33.31 -7.55
C GLU A 30 29.57 32.94 -8.99
N THR A 31 29.98 31.74 -9.36
CA THR A 31 29.45 31.11 -10.53
C THR A 31 27.99 31.02 -10.14
N VAL A 32 27.18 31.98 -10.61
CA VAL A 32 25.75 31.80 -10.69
C VAL A 32 25.65 30.59 -11.59
N VAL A 33 25.63 29.42 -10.97
CA VAL A 33 25.02 28.25 -11.57
C VAL A 33 23.61 28.76 -11.75
N LEU A 34 23.31 29.20 -12.98
CA LEU A 34 21.95 29.41 -13.43
C LEU A 34 21.22 28.21 -12.88
N SER A 35 20.21 28.41 -12.01
CA SER A 35 19.38 27.28 -11.58
C SER A 35 19.00 26.60 -12.88
N GLN A 36 19.52 25.41 -13.12
CA GLN A 36 19.04 24.64 -14.25
C GLN A 36 17.55 24.58 -14.00
N GLY A 37 16.76 25.15 -14.92
CA GLY A 37 15.32 24.99 -14.83
C GLY A 37 15.06 23.51 -14.63
N SER A 38 14.08 23.19 -13.78
CA SER A 38 13.70 21.82 -13.45
C SER A 38 13.77 20.95 -14.72
N ILE A 39 14.50 19.85 -14.65
CA ILE A 39 14.66 18.96 -15.80
C ILE A 39 13.31 18.26 -15.99
N PRO A 40 12.58 18.50 -17.10
CA PRO A 40 11.33 17.80 -17.34
C PRO A 40 11.63 16.36 -17.75
N ILE A 41 11.04 15.40 -17.04
CA ILE A 41 11.09 13.98 -17.34
C ILE A 41 9.68 13.50 -17.62
N GLU A 42 9.45 12.98 -18.81
CA GLU A 42 8.20 12.29 -19.13
C GLU A 42 8.39 10.77 -19.03
N ARG A 43 7.41 10.09 -18.45
CA ARG A 43 7.34 8.64 -18.32
C ARG A 43 5.95 8.19 -18.70
N ASN A 44 5.87 7.15 -19.53
CA ASN A 44 4.63 6.45 -19.78
C ASN A 44 4.54 5.32 -18.75
N TRP A 45 3.45 5.29 -18.01
CA TRP A 45 3.17 4.31 -16.98
C TRP A 45 1.87 3.62 -17.35
N THR A 46 1.83 2.29 -17.26
CA THR A 46 0.65 1.51 -17.67
C THR A 46 0.04 0.81 -16.46
N ALA A 47 -1.27 0.97 -16.27
CA ALA A 47 -2.06 0.10 -15.40
C ALA A 47 -2.76 -0.95 -16.27
N ASN A 48 -2.28 -2.18 -16.21
CA ASN A 48 -3.04 -3.32 -16.72
C ASN A 48 -4.15 -3.63 -15.71
N ILE A 49 -5.39 -3.79 -16.17
CA ILE A 49 -6.52 -4.26 -15.36
C ILE A 49 -7.03 -5.55 -15.98
N VAL A 50 -6.75 -6.67 -15.33
CA VAL A 50 -7.22 -7.98 -15.74
C VAL A 50 -8.52 -8.28 -14.99
N VAL A 51 -9.62 -8.32 -15.73
CA VAL A 51 -10.95 -8.66 -15.22
C VAL A 51 -11.11 -10.18 -15.23
N VAL A 52 -11.36 -10.78 -14.07
CA VAL A 52 -11.42 -12.24 -13.89
C VAL A 52 -12.74 -12.65 -13.24
N GLY A 53 -13.41 -13.65 -13.80
CA GLY A 53 -14.64 -14.20 -13.19
C GLY A 53 -15.91 -13.38 -13.40
N TYR A 54 -15.85 -12.28 -14.17
CA TYR A 54 -17.01 -11.49 -14.55
C TYR A 54 -17.57 -11.88 -15.92
N ASP A 55 -18.88 -11.71 -16.12
CA ASP A 55 -19.45 -11.61 -17.47
C ASP A 55 -19.00 -10.27 -18.08
N SER A 56 -18.18 -10.33 -19.13
CA SER A 56 -17.65 -9.14 -19.81
C SER A 56 -18.75 -8.20 -20.33
N ALA A 57 -19.97 -8.71 -20.58
CA ALA A 57 -21.10 -7.89 -21.01
C ALA A 57 -21.63 -6.95 -19.91
N LEU A 58 -21.25 -7.19 -18.64
CA LEU A 58 -21.64 -6.38 -17.49
C LEU A 58 -20.58 -5.34 -17.10
N ILE A 59 -19.43 -5.33 -17.78
CA ILE A 59 -18.35 -4.38 -17.51
C ILE A 59 -18.43 -3.23 -18.51
N ASP A 60 -18.69 -2.03 -18.00
CA ASP A 60 -18.58 -0.79 -18.75
C ASP A 60 -17.24 -0.13 -18.42
N GLU A 61 -16.27 -0.31 -19.31
CA GLU A 61 -14.90 0.23 -19.16
C GLU A 61 -14.87 1.75 -19.00
N MET A 62 -15.82 2.47 -19.62
CA MET A 62 -15.87 3.93 -19.52
C MET A 62 -16.28 4.35 -18.11
N ILE A 63 -17.25 3.67 -17.50
CA ILE A 63 -17.67 3.92 -16.11
C ILE A 63 -16.59 3.44 -15.13
N LEU A 64 -16.02 2.25 -15.37
CA LEU A 64 -14.97 1.66 -14.54
C LEU A 64 -13.75 2.58 -14.42
N LEU A 65 -13.32 3.21 -15.52
CA LEU A 65 -12.18 4.13 -15.54
C LEU A 65 -12.54 5.59 -15.26
N GLN A 66 -13.83 5.90 -15.08
CA GLN A 66 -14.27 7.29 -14.96
C GLN A 66 -13.63 7.98 -13.76
N GLY A 67 -12.92 9.08 -14.02
CA GLY A 67 -12.28 9.89 -12.99
C GLY A 67 -10.89 9.40 -12.58
N MET A 68 -10.45 8.23 -13.05
CA MET A 68 -9.11 7.71 -12.78
C MET A 68 -8.05 8.70 -13.29
N PRO A 69 -6.91 8.85 -12.58
CA PRO A 69 -5.88 9.79 -12.98
C PRO A 69 -5.25 9.36 -14.31
N THR A 70 -5.22 10.25 -15.29
CA THR A 70 -4.50 10.02 -16.57
C THR A 70 -3.11 10.65 -16.56
N VAL A 71 -2.83 11.52 -15.59
CA VAL A 71 -1.54 12.16 -15.40
C VAL A 71 -1.26 12.30 -13.92
N ARG A 72 -0.01 12.06 -13.53
CA ARG A 72 0.52 12.45 -12.22
C ARG A 72 1.81 13.23 -12.39
N ASN A 73 1.89 14.34 -11.66
CA ASN A 73 3.08 15.18 -11.66
C ASN A 73 3.78 15.07 -10.31
N TYR A 74 5.09 14.92 -10.36
CA TYR A 74 5.96 14.99 -9.21
C TYR A 74 6.97 16.11 -9.41
N PHE A 75 7.14 16.94 -8.38
CA PHE A 75 7.98 18.12 -8.44
C PHE A 75 9.02 18.07 -7.33
N THR A 76 10.27 18.32 -7.70
CA THR A 76 11.39 18.57 -6.79
C THR A 76 12.06 19.88 -7.17
N ASP A 77 13.02 20.34 -6.38
CA ASP A 77 13.76 21.57 -6.68
C ASP A 77 14.53 21.50 -8.03
N ASP A 78 14.88 20.29 -8.49
CA ASP A 78 15.74 20.08 -9.65
C ASP A 78 15.07 19.33 -10.82
N VAL A 79 13.98 18.60 -10.58
CA VAL A 79 13.34 17.69 -11.54
C VAL A 79 11.82 17.77 -11.43
N ASP A 80 11.18 17.86 -12.59
CA ASP A 80 9.74 17.72 -12.76
C ASP A 80 9.47 16.42 -13.53
N ILE A 81 8.78 15.48 -12.91
CA ILE A 81 8.41 14.21 -13.56
C ILE A 81 6.92 14.21 -13.84
N THR A 82 6.56 13.99 -15.10
CA THR A 82 5.19 13.74 -15.53
C THR A 82 5.05 12.26 -15.88
N TYR A 83 4.21 11.56 -15.13
CA TYR A 83 3.75 10.22 -15.49
C TYR A 83 2.45 10.35 -16.29
N ASN A 84 2.49 9.96 -17.55
CA ASN A 84 1.31 9.76 -18.38
C ASN A 84 0.80 8.35 -18.12
N ILE A 85 -0.45 8.23 -17.68
CA ILE A 85 -1.03 6.99 -17.20
C ILE A 85 -1.98 6.46 -18.27
N ASP A 86 -1.64 5.30 -18.82
CA ASP A 86 -2.48 4.56 -19.74
C ASP A 86 -3.09 3.34 -19.02
N TYR A 87 -4.37 3.06 -19.31
CA TYR A 87 -5.09 1.91 -18.76
C TYR A 87 -5.34 0.89 -19.86
N GLU A 88 -4.94 -0.36 -19.63
CA GLU A 88 -5.18 -1.47 -20.55
C GLU A 88 -6.07 -2.50 -19.85
N ILE A 89 -7.29 -2.70 -20.35
CA ILE A 89 -8.23 -3.66 -19.78
C ILE A 89 -8.17 -4.96 -20.59
N ALA A 90 -8.03 -6.08 -19.90
CA ALA A 90 -8.06 -7.42 -20.47
C ALA A 90 -9.04 -8.31 -19.70
N TYR A 91 -9.70 -9.23 -20.40
CA TYR A 91 -10.66 -10.16 -19.79
C TYR A 91 -10.06 -11.56 -19.80
N ALA A 92 -9.90 -12.15 -18.61
CA ALA A 92 -9.40 -13.50 -18.47
C ALA A 92 -10.33 -14.52 -19.13
N ASP A 93 -9.75 -15.49 -19.83
CA ASP A 93 -10.52 -16.60 -20.39
C ASP A 93 -10.92 -17.61 -19.29
N SER A 94 -11.86 -18.49 -19.62
CA SER A 94 -12.38 -19.47 -18.65
C SER A 94 -11.30 -20.40 -18.09
N THR A 95 -10.26 -20.70 -18.86
CA THR A 95 -9.16 -21.56 -18.42
C THR A 95 -8.37 -20.86 -17.33
N TYR A 96 -8.01 -19.60 -17.56
CA TYR A 96 -7.29 -18.79 -16.56
C TYR A 96 -8.12 -18.59 -15.28
N VAL A 97 -9.43 -18.34 -15.42
CA VAL A 97 -10.35 -18.23 -14.28
C VAL A 97 -10.38 -19.53 -13.49
N ASP A 98 -10.49 -20.68 -14.16
CA ASP A 98 -10.53 -21.99 -13.50
C ASP A 98 -9.20 -22.35 -12.83
N ASP A 99 -8.07 -22.05 -13.47
CA ASP A 99 -6.73 -22.30 -12.92
C ASP A 99 -6.48 -21.43 -11.68
N LEU A 100 -6.77 -20.13 -11.74
CA LEU A 100 -6.66 -19.24 -10.58
C LEU A 100 -7.61 -19.66 -9.46
N ARG A 101 -8.85 -20.03 -9.78
CA ARG A 101 -9.79 -20.57 -8.78
C ARG A 101 -9.24 -21.81 -8.09
N GLN A 102 -8.59 -22.71 -8.84
CA GLN A 102 -8.00 -23.91 -8.28
C GLN A 102 -6.82 -23.56 -7.37
N GLU A 103 -5.96 -22.63 -7.77
CA GLU A 103 -4.84 -22.16 -6.95
C GLU A 103 -5.32 -21.54 -5.62
N LEU A 104 -6.39 -20.73 -5.68
CA LEU A 104 -7.07 -20.17 -4.51
C LEU A 104 -7.54 -21.27 -3.55
N LEU A 105 -8.17 -22.32 -4.08
CA LEU A 105 -8.65 -23.45 -3.28
C LEU A 105 -7.50 -24.29 -2.70
N ASP A 106 -6.44 -24.53 -3.48
CA ASP A 106 -5.30 -25.35 -3.06
C ASP A 106 -4.47 -24.67 -1.96
N ASN A 107 -4.48 -23.34 -1.91
CA ASN A 107 -3.80 -22.53 -0.89
C ASN A 107 -4.77 -21.91 0.12
N SER A 108 -5.86 -22.64 0.44
CA SER A 108 -6.85 -22.18 1.40
C SER A 108 -7.02 -23.10 2.61
N ILE A 109 -7.45 -22.49 3.71
CA ILE A 109 -7.88 -23.17 4.94
C ILE A 109 -9.36 -22.89 5.14
N ASN A 110 -10.18 -23.91 4.92
CA ASN A 110 -11.61 -23.87 5.25
C ASN A 110 -11.83 -24.37 6.67
N GLY A 111 -12.57 -23.62 7.50
CA GLY A 111 -12.85 -24.06 8.86
C GLY A 111 -13.79 -23.17 9.65
N THR A 112 -14.05 -23.62 10.87
CA THR A 112 -14.86 -22.88 11.85
C THR A 112 -13.98 -21.92 12.64
N GLY A 113 -14.40 -20.66 12.77
CA GLY A 113 -13.67 -19.63 13.50
C GLY A 113 -12.29 -19.31 12.93
N THR A 114 -12.11 -19.51 11.62
CA THR A 114 -10.87 -19.15 10.89
C THR A 114 -10.77 -17.66 10.63
N GLY A 115 -11.89 -16.93 10.60
CA GLY A 115 -11.94 -15.49 10.34
C GLY A 115 -12.59 -14.69 11.46
N THR A 116 -12.79 -13.40 11.23
CA THR A 116 -13.30 -12.47 12.24
C THR A 116 -14.42 -11.58 11.69
N TRP A 117 -15.58 -11.60 12.35
CA TRP A 117 -16.65 -10.65 12.13
C TRP A 117 -16.55 -9.41 13.03
N LEU A 118 -16.87 -8.25 12.46
CA LEU A 118 -17.00 -6.97 13.16
C LEU A 118 -18.45 -6.69 13.57
N ASN A 119 -18.66 -6.41 14.85
CA ASN A 119 -19.91 -5.84 15.38
C ASN A 119 -19.87 -4.31 15.33
N GLU A 120 -20.39 -3.75 14.25
CA GLU A 120 -20.43 -2.31 14.00
C GLU A 120 -21.16 -1.50 15.09
N SER A 121 -22.20 -2.08 15.71
CA SER A 121 -22.95 -1.42 16.79
C SER A 121 -22.11 -1.29 18.06
N ALA A 122 -21.37 -2.35 18.41
CA ALA A 122 -20.45 -2.32 19.54
C ALA A 122 -19.27 -1.36 19.29
N LEU A 123 -18.74 -1.33 18.05
CA LEU A 123 -17.69 -0.39 17.66
C LEU A 123 -18.15 1.07 17.77
N SER A 124 -19.34 1.37 17.25
CA SER A 124 -19.94 2.72 17.32
C SER A 124 -20.18 3.16 18.76
N TYR A 125 -20.63 2.24 19.62
CA TYR A 125 -20.76 2.51 21.05
C TYR A 125 -19.40 2.81 21.70
N GLN A 126 -18.39 1.98 21.47
CA GLN A 126 -17.07 2.19 22.08
C GLN A 126 -16.40 3.47 21.59
N LYS A 127 -16.54 3.83 20.31
CA LYS A 127 -16.03 5.09 19.77
C LYS A 127 -16.50 6.30 20.59
N THR A 128 -17.76 6.28 21.01
CA THR A 128 -18.35 7.35 21.82
C THR A 128 -18.15 7.18 23.33
N ASN A 129 -17.67 6.01 23.77
CA ASN A 129 -17.44 5.64 25.17
C ASN A 129 -16.07 4.96 25.33
N LEU A 130 -14.99 5.68 25.04
CA LEU A 130 -13.62 5.13 25.00
C LEU A 130 -13.17 4.44 26.30
N ALA A 131 -13.80 4.77 27.43
CA ALA A 131 -13.51 4.16 28.73
C ALA A 131 -14.30 2.86 29.02
N ASP A 132 -15.17 2.42 28.12
CA ASP A 132 -15.98 1.20 28.26
C ASP A 132 -15.71 0.21 27.11
N PRO A 133 -14.64 -0.60 27.20
CA PRO A 133 -14.26 -1.55 26.17
C PRO A 133 -15.37 -2.55 25.86
N GLN A 134 -15.63 -2.77 24.58
CA GLN A 134 -16.63 -3.69 24.05
C GLN A 134 -15.97 -4.90 23.40
N ARG A 135 -16.75 -6.00 23.35
CA ARG A 135 -16.47 -7.10 22.43
C ARG A 135 -17.03 -6.74 21.06
N ILE A 136 -16.13 -6.33 20.18
CA ILE A 136 -16.43 -5.87 18.83
C ILE A 136 -16.16 -7.00 17.83
N PHE A 137 -15.22 -7.89 18.12
CA PHE A 137 -14.81 -8.95 17.23
C PHE A 137 -15.37 -10.32 17.67
N TYR A 138 -15.84 -11.09 16.69
CA TYR A 138 -16.43 -12.43 16.88
C TYR A 138 -15.83 -13.39 15.85
N PRO A 139 -15.57 -14.66 16.20
CA PRO A 139 -15.13 -15.64 15.21
C PRO A 139 -16.17 -15.80 14.09
N ARG A 140 -15.71 -15.98 12.85
CA ARG A 140 -16.51 -16.37 11.69
C ARG A 140 -15.93 -17.65 11.06
N ASP A 141 -16.83 -18.46 10.50
CA ASP A 141 -16.51 -19.62 9.69
C ASP A 141 -16.31 -19.22 8.22
N GLY A 142 -15.34 -19.83 7.54
CA GLY A 142 -15.08 -19.51 6.15
C GLY A 142 -13.75 -20.01 5.61
N LEU A 143 -13.32 -19.42 4.50
CA LEU A 143 -12.17 -19.77 3.70
C LEU A 143 -11.09 -18.68 3.80
N SER A 144 -10.05 -18.93 4.59
CA SER A 144 -8.83 -18.10 4.55
C SER A 144 -7.96 -18.56 3.38
N ILE A 145 -7.54 -17.63 2.53
CA ILE A 145 -6.70 -17.88 1.35
C ILE A 145 -5.34 -17.21 1.56
N ASP A 146 -4.25 -17.95 1.33
CA ASP A 146 -2.88 -17.40 1.42
C ASP A 146 -2.59 -16.45 0.24
N GLY A 147 -2.70 -15.14 0.47
CA GLY A 147 -2.47 -14.13 -0.57
C GLY A 147 -1.03 -14.14 -1.13
N TYR A 148 -0.04 -14.63 -0.37
CA TYR A 148 1.33 -14.73 -0.87
C TYR A 148 1.49 -15.78 -1.96
N ALA A 149 0.91 -16.96 -1.74
CA ALA A 149 0.91 -18.03 -2.72
C ALA A 149 0.24 -17.58 -4.03
N ILE A 150 -0.87 -16.85 -3.93
CA ILE A 150 -1.59 -16.34 -5.10
C ILE A 150 -0.78 -15.29 -5.83
N GLU A 151 -0.18 -14.33 -5.13
CA GLU A 151 0.66 -13.32 -5.76
C GLU A 151 1.90 -13.93 -6.42
N ASP A 152 2.54 -14.94 -5.81
CA ASP A 152 3.65 -15.69 -6.43
C ASP A 152 3.18 -16.43 -7.70
N TRP A 153 2.00 -17.07 -7.66
CA TRP A 153 1.43 -17.74 -8.83
C TRP A 153 1.12 -16.77 -9.97
N LEU A 154 0.59 -15.58 -9.67
CA LEU A 154 0.27 -14.55 -10.66
C LEU A 154 1.51 -13.97 -11.36
N GLU A 155 2.65 -13.94 -10.65
CA GLU A 155 3.94 -13.56 -11.23
C GLU A 155 4.49 -14.64 -12.17
N GLU A 156 4.33 -15.91 -11.79
CA GLU A 156 4.77 -17.03 -12.64
C GLU A 156 3.84 -17.27 -13.83
N ASN A 157 2.56 -16.91 -13.69
CA ASN A 157 1.50 -17.17 -14.67
C ASN A 157 0.71 -15.91 -15.01
N PRO A 158 1.34 -14.84 -15.52
CA PRO A 158 0.62 -13.59 -15.78
C PRO A 158 -0.33 -13.76 -16.97
N PHE A 159 -1.59 -13.31 -16.84
CA PHE A 159 -2.56 -13.37 -17.94
C PHE A 159 -2.10 -12.56 -19.17
N MET A 160 -1.46 -11.43 -18.91
CA MET A 160 -0.85 -10.57 -19.93
C MET A 160 0.53 -10.12 -19.47
N PRO A 161 1.46 -9.80 -20.40
CA PRO A 161 2.80 -9.37 -20.02
C PRO A 161 2.76 -8.17 -19.06
N PRO A 162 3.48 -8.22 -17.92
CA PRO A 162 3.52 -7.09 -17.00
C PRO A 162 4.17 -5.87 -17.67
N PRO A 163 3.71 -4.65 -17.36
CA PRO A 163 4.24 -3.44 -17.96
C PRO A 163 5.67 -3.18 -17.48
N ALA A 164 6.53 -2.64 -18.35
CA ALA A 164 7.91 -2.32 -17.99
C ALA A 164 8.00 -1.23 -16.91
N LEU A 165 7.03 -0.33 -16.87
CA LEU A 165 6.83 0.69 -15.83
C LEU A 165 5.34 0.80 -15.61
N GLY A 166 4.84 0.27 -14.49
CA GLY A 166 3.41 0.10 -14.32
C GLY A 166 3.07 -0.94 -13.26
N TYR A 167 1.79 -1.24 -13.17
CA TYR A 167 1.26 -2.30 -12.32
C TYR A 167 0.23 -3.14 -13.09
N THR A 168 0.09 -4.40 -12.70
CA THR A 168 -1.00 -5.27 -13.14
C THR A 168 -1.97 -5.47 -11.98
N LEU A 169 -3.18 -4.96 -12.13
CA LEU A 169 -4.29 -5.13 -11.19
C LEU A 169 -5.20 -6.25 -11.67
N TYR A 170 -5.44 -7.26 -10.83
CA TYR A 170 -6.43 -8.30 -11.05
C TYR A 170 -7.72 -7.91 -10.31
N LEU A 171 -8.75 -7.54 -11.07
CA LEU A 171 -10.09 -7.31 -10.55
C LEU A 171 -10.89 -8.60 -10.71
N VAL A 172 -11.12 -9.30 -9.61
CA VAL A 172 -11.64 -10.66 -9.62
C VAL A 172 -13.04 -10.74 -9.02
N ASN A 173 -13.79 -11.76 -9.42
CA ASN A 173 -15.03 -12.16 -8.80
C ASN A 173 -14.96 -13.65 -8.46
N PHE A 174 -14.93 -13.95 -7.16
CA PHE A 174 -15.00 -15.31 -6.63
C PHE A 174 -16.16 -15.48 -5.64
N SER A 175 -17.27 -14.78 -5.87
CA SER A 175 -18.56 -14.94 -5.16
C SER A 175 -19.01 -16.40 -4.99
N ALA A 176 -18.52 -17.29 -5.84
CA ALA A 176 -18.79 -18.72 -5.78
C ALA A 176 -18.19 -19.43 -4.55
N PHE A 177 -17.25 -18.80 -3.84
CA PHE A 177 -16.71 -19.30 -2.57
C PHE A 177 -17.64 -19.01 -1.39
N ASP A 178 -18.51 -18.01 -1.54
CA ASP A 178 -19.38 -17.55 -0.46
C ASP A 178 -20.75 -18.22 -0.48
N SER A 179 -21.36 -18.25 0.69
CA SER A 179 -22.75 -18.65 0.85
C SER A 179 -23.68 -17.46 0.67
N SER A 180 -24.84 -17.68 0.03
CA SER A 180 -25.83 -16.60 -0.18
C SER A 180 -26.40 -15.98 1.10
N ASP A 181 -26.20 -16.61 2.25
CA ASP A 181 -26.64 -16.12 3.56
C ASP A 181 -25.49 -15.60 4.44
N HIS A 182 -24.29 -15.44 3.87
CA HIS A 182 -23.09 -14.93 4.55
C HIS A 182 -22.66 -15.76 5.76
N SER A 183 -23.07 -17.04 5.80
CA SER A 183 -22.69 -18.01 6.83
C SER A 183 -21.28 -18.58 6.62
N LEU A 184 -20.84 -18.63 5.37
CA LEU A 184 -19.49 -18.92 4.91
C LEU A 184 -19.06 -17.79 3.97
N GLU A 185 -17.87 -17.27 4.23
CA GLU A 185 -17.21 -16.22 3.45
C GLU A 185 -15.78 -16.64 3.11
N HIS A 186 -15.18 -16.01 2.11
CA HIS A 186 -13.74 -16.05 1.87
C HIS A 186 -13.06 -14.72 2.15
N TRP A 187 -11.77 -14.78 2.43
CA TRP A 187 -10.89 -13.61 2.58
C TRP A 187 -9.44 -14.01 2.33
N TYR A 188 -8.56 -13.00 2.28
CA TYR A 188 -7.15 -13.19 2.03
C TYR A 188 -6.31 -12.86 3.26
N ASP A 189 -5.47 -13.81 3.65
CA ASP A 189 -4.43 -13.59 4.66
C ASP A 189 -3.17 -13.12 3.94
N TYR A 190 -2.78 -11.87 4.20
CA TYR A 190 -1.58 -11.25 3.63
C TYR A 190 -0.86 -10.44 4.71
N HIS A 191 0.29 -10.95 5.15
CA HIS A 191 1.04 -10.41 6.29
C HIS A 191 2.44 -9.94 5.86
N PRO A 192 2.56 -8.75 5.22
CA PRO A 192 3.84 -8.16 4.82
C PRO A 192 4.88 -8.27 5.93
N THR A 193 6.06 -8.79 5.60
CA THR A 193 7.19 -8.72 6.51
C THR A 193 7.77 -7.32 6.48
N ASP A 194 7.93 -6.70 7.65
CA ASP A 194 8.63 -5.43 7.80
C ASP A 194 10.08 -5.59 7.33
N PRO A 195 10.49 -4.86 6.27
CA PRO A 195 11.82 -5.02 5.69
C PRO A 195 12.95 -4.62 6.66
N ASP A 196 12.67 -3.77 7.66
CA ASP A 196 13.68 -3.33 8.62
C ASP A 196 13.88 -4.32 9.76
N THR A 197 12.82 -5.04 10.17
CA THR A 197 12.86 -5.94 11.33
C THR A 197 12.77 -7.42 10.99
N GLY A 198 12.38 -7.76 9.77
CA GLY A 198 12.15 -9.14 9.33
C GLY A 198 10.97 -9.81 10.04
N LYS A 199 10.06 -9.05 10.64
CA LYS A 199 8.89 -9.55 11.34
C LYS A 199 7.62 -9.32 10.53
N GLU A 200 6.67 -10.23 10.63
CA GLU A 200 5.32 -10.00 10.12
C GLU A 200 4.77 -8.70 10.70
N GLN A 201 4.24 -7.85 9.83
CA GLN A 201 3.61 -6.61 10.21
C GLN A 201 2.23 -6.90 10.79
N ASP A 202 2.03 -6.43 12.01
CA ASP A 202 0.82 -6.65 12.79
C ASP A 202 0.20 -5.30 13.13
N TRP A 203 -0.29 -4.62 12.08
CA TRP A 203 -0.66 -3.21 12.10
C TRP A 203 -1.85 -2.87 13.02
N PHE A 204 -2.64 -3.88 13.41
CA PHE A 204 -3.95 -3.65 14.02
C PHE A 204 -3.99 -3.79 15.56
N ARG A 205 -2.92 -4.32 16.19
CA ARG A 205 -3.07 -4.88 17.54
C ARG A 205 -3.03 -3.92 18.73
N LEU A 206 -2.51 -2.71 18.58
CA LEU A 206 -2.12 -1.94 19.78
C LEU A 206 -3.30 -1.39 20.62
N GLU A 207 -4.49 -1.17 20.06
CA GLU A 207 -5.65 -0.64 20.81
C GLU A 207 -6.72 -1.70 21.12
N TRP A 208 -6.69 -2.83 20.41
CA TRP A 208 -7.78 -3.80 20.40
C TRP A 208 -7.38 -5.18 20.93
N ASP A 209 -6.10 -5.42 21.16
CA ASP A 209 -5.61 -6.61 21.84
C ASP A 209 -5.96 -6.54 23.33
N ASN A 210 -7.16 -7.01 23.64
CA ASN A 210 -7.65 -7.16 25.00
C ASN A 210 -8.48 -8.44 25.12
N SER A 211 -8.75 -8.86 26.36
CA SER A 211 -9.46 -10.12 26.62
C SER A 211 -10.87 -10.21 26.04
N LEU A 212 -11.49 -9.09 25.63
CA LEU A 212 -12.79 -9.08 24.98
C LEU A 212 -12.70 -9.36 23.48
N ASN A 213 -11.55 -9.10 22.86
CA ASN A 213 -11.31 -9.25 21.42
C ASN A 213 -10.05 -10.11 21.14
N PRO A 214 -10.01 -11.37 21.60
CA PRO A 214 -8.87 -12.24 21.37
C PRO A 214 -8.80 -12.67 19.89
N ASN A 215 -7.58 -12.84 19.37
CA ASN A 215 -7.30 -13.50 18.09
C ASN A 215 -8.02 -12.88 16.87
N VAL A 216 -8.02 -11.56 16.76
CA VAL A 216 -8.55 -10.85 15.58
C VAL A 216 -7.67 -11.16 14.36
N THR A 217 -8.27 -11.73 13.33
CA THR A 217 -7.68 -11.93 12.00
C THR A 217 -7.95 -10.71 11.13
N MET A 218 -7.07 -10.44 10.16
CA MET A 218 -7.24 -9.31 9.23
C MET A 218 -7.88 -9.79 7.94
N ASP A 219 -9.20 -9.96 7.95
CA ASP A 219 -9.95 -10.32 6.77
C ASP A 219 -10.03 -9.09 5.85
N TYR A 220 -9.34 -9.16 4.72
CA TYR A 220 -9.19 -8.05 3.78
C TYR A 220 -9.36 -8.54 2.33
N PRO A 221 -10.00 -7.76 1.45
CA PRO A 221 -10.30 -8.18 0.08
C PRO A 221 -9.14 -7.96 -0.90
N PHE A 222 -8.03 -7.37 -0.44
CA PHE A 222 -6.93 -6.93 -1.28
C PHE A 222 -5.59 -7.44 -0.79
N PHE A 223 -4.67 -7.66 -1.72
CA PHE A 223 -3.26 -7.90 -1.41
C PHE A 223 -2.36 -7.60 -2.61
N GLY A 224 -1.05 -7.59 -2.38
CA GLY A 224 -0.04 -7.52 -3.43
C GLY A 224 1.01 -6.43 -3.22
N GLY A 225 1.72 -6.11 -4.31
CA GLY A 225 2.74 -5.09 -4.39
C GLY A 225 4.18 -5.60 -4.51
N ARG A 226 4.46 -6.89 -4.28
CA ARG A 226 5.82 -7.45 -4.37
C ARG A 226 6.35 -7.49 -5.80
N TYR A 227 5.48 -7.77 -6.77
CA TYR A 227 5.84 -7.89 -8.19
C TYR A 227 5.20 -6.81 -9.07
N ASN A 228 4.82 -5.67 -8.48
CA ASN A 228 3.91 -4.71 -9.11
C ASN A 228 2.58 -5.33 -9.59
N THR A 229 2.18 -6.42 -8.94
CA THR A 229 0.89 -7.06 -9.10
C THR A 229 0.02 -6.72 -7.90
N TYR A 230 -1.25 -6.41 -8.14
CA TYR A 230 -2.22 -6.11 -7.09
C TYR A 230 -3.51 -6.87 -7.33
N PHE A 231 -4.09 -7.42 -6.28
CA PHE A 231 -5.29 -8.25 -6.35
C PHE A 231 -6.44 -7.55 -5.64
N VAL A 232 -7.60 -7.49 -6.31
CA VAL A 232 -8.81 -6.84 -5.81
C VAL A 232 -9.98 -7.80 -5.99
N ASP A 233 -10.52 -8.29 -4.89
CA ASP A 233 -11.69 -9.16 -4.87
C ASP A 233 -12.85 -8.50 -4.13
N PRO A 234 -13.78 -7.83 -4.82
CA PRO A 234 -14.91 -7.19 -4.17
C PRO A 234 -15.90 -8.16 -3.51
N SER A 235 -15.86 -9.47 -3.83
CA SER A 235 -16.69 -10.49 -3.16
C SER A 235 -16.13 -10.92 -1.81
N ALA A 236 -14.84 -10.69 -1.55
CA ALA A 236 -14.22 -11.16 -0.32
C ALA A 236 -14.67 -10.36 0.92
N HIS A 237 -14.79 -11.05 2.04
CA HIS A 237 -15.16 -10.46 3.32
C HIS A 237 -14.13 -9.42 3.79
N GLN A 238 -14.65 -8.29 4.28
CA GLN A 238 -13.84 -7.09 4.51
C GLN A 238 -14.27 -6.32 5.76
N TRP A 239 -14.03 -6.88 6.93
CA TRP A 239 -14.38 -6.18 8.17
C TRP A 239 -13.53 -4.92 8.40
N TYR A 240 -12.28 -4.89 7.91
CA TYR A 240 -11.36 -3.79 8.17
C TYR A 240 -11.85 -2.47 7.59
N LEU A 241 -12.42 -2.45 6.37
CA LEU A 241 -12.97 -1.22 5.79
C LEU A 241 -14.20 -0.73 6.57
N LYS A 242 -15.06 -1.64 7.04
CA LYS A 242 -16.19 -1.31 7.91
C LYS A 242 -15.71 -0.71 9.23
N TRP A 243 -14.63 -1.24 9.80
CA TRP A 243 -13.99 -0.72 11.00
C TRP A 243 -13.42 0.68 10.77
N CYS A 244 -12.61 0.88 9.72
CA CYS A 244 -12.02 2.17 9.36
C CYS A 244 -13.11 3.23 9.16
N ARG A 245 -14.17 2.90 8.44
CA ARG A 245 -15.32 3.79 8.21
C ARG A 245 -15.91 4.29 9.51
N ILE A 246 -16.12 3.41 10.49
CA ILE A 246 -16.73 3.79 11.76
C ILE A 246 -15.71 4.51 12.65
N TRP A 247 -14.51 3.98 12.82
CA TRP A 247 -13.52 4.52 13.75
C TRP A 247 -13.01 5.89 13.29
N TRP A 248 -12.67 6.02 12.01
CA TRP A 248 -12.17 7.26 11.39
C TRP A 248 -13.25 8.08 10.68
N SER A 249 -14.53 7.88 11.03
CA SER A 249 -15.66 8.57 10.37
C SER A 249 -15.59 10.11 10.37
N GLU A 250 -14.77 10.72 11.23
CA GLU A 250 -14.60 12.18 11.26
C GLU A 250 -13.70 12.70 10.13
N ASP A 251 -12.84 11.84 9.60
CA ASP A 251 -11.89 12.14 8.52
C ASP A 251 -12.41 11.71 7.13
N ILE A 252 -13.58 11.07 7.11
CA ILE A 252 -14.20 10.57 5.88
C ILE A 252 -15.08 11.64 5.26
N VAL A 253 -14.71 12.06 4.05
CA VAL A 253 -15.45 13.07 3.27
C VAL A 253 -16.50 12.42 2.36
N THR A 254 -16.30 11.17 1.94
CA THR A 254 -17.20 10.43 1.06
C THR A 254 -17.22 8.97 1.50
N GLU A 255 -18.42 8.43 1.72
CA GLU A 255 -18.60 7.01 1.97
C GLU A 255 -18.88 6.30 0.64
N TYR A 256 -18.09 5.28 0.35
CA TYR A 256 -18.26 4.40 -0.80
C TYR A 256 -19.05 3.15 -0.39
N ASP A 257 -19.88 2.63 -1.30
CA ASP A 257 -20.70 1.44 -1.01
C ASP A 257 -19.80 0.25 -0.66
N PHE A 258 -18.67 0.14 -1.36
CA PHE A 258 -17.65 -0.88 -1.15
C PHE A 258 -17.10 -0.91 0.29
N TRP A 259 -17.14 0.18 1.05
CA TRP A 259 -16.70 0.14 2.47
C TRP A 259 -17.70 -0.53 3.41
N THR A 260 -18.88 -0.88 2.88
CA THR A 260 -20.04 -1.33 3.66
C THR A 260 -20.63 -2.64 3.15
N GLN A 261 -20.42 -2.93 1.86
CA GLN A 261 -21.02 -4.04 1.12
C GLN A 261 -19.91 -4.76 0.35
N ASP A 262 -19.86 -6.09 0.46
CA ASP A 262 -19.21 -6.92 -0.55
C ASP A 262 -20.05 -6.97 -1.85
N LEU A 263 -19.55 -7.69 -2.84
CA LEU A 263 -20.15 -7.74 -4.16
C LEU A 263 -21.55 -8.38 -4.11
N GLU A 264 -21.75 -9.40 -3.27
CA GLU A 264 -23.01 -10.12 -3.08
C GLU A 264 -24.07 -9.19 -2.49
N ASP A 265 -23.72 -8.46 -1.43
CA ASP A 265 -24.56 -7.43 -0.81
C ASP A 265 -24.99 -6.40 -1.86
N LYS A 266 -24.03 -5.93 -2.68
CA LYS A 266 -24.31 -4.95 -3.73
C LYS A 266 -25.26 -5.53 -4.79
N LEU A 267 -24.96 -6.72 -5.31
CA LEU A 267 -25.73 -7.38 -6.35
C LEU A 267 -27.16 -7.71 -5.89
N ALA A 268 -27.38 -8.01 -4.62
CA ALA A 268 -28.72 -8.24 -4.06
C ALA A 268 -29.66 -7.02 -4.20
N THR A 269 -29.10 -5.82 -4.38
CA THR A 269 -29.87 -4.57 -4.56
C THR A 269 -30.11 -4.19 -6.02
N LEU A 270 -29.48 -4.88 -6.97
CA LEU A 270 -29.43 -4.51 -8.39
C LEU A 270 -30.24 -5.48 -9.27
N ASN A 271 -30.84 -4.97 -10.34
CA ASN A 271 -31.41 -5.78 -11.42
C ASN A 271 -30.58 -5.60 -12.69
N LEU A 272 -29.64 -6.53 -12.93
CA LEU A 272 -28.69 -6.47 -14.05
C LEU A 272 -29.33 -6.56 -15.46
N ALA A 273 -30.65 -6.77 -15.56
CA ALA A 273 -31.39 -6.59 -16.81
C ALA A 273 -31.68 -5.11 -17.15
N VAL A 274 -31.40 -4.19 -16.22
CA VAL A 274 -31.62 -2.75 -16.36
C VAL A 274 -30.27 -2.05 -16.53
N PRO A 275 -30.05 -1.27 -17.62
CA PRO A 275 -28.76 -0.62 -17.86
C PRO A 275 -28.27 0.26 -16.72
N ALA A 276 -29.16 1.02 -16.06
CA ALA A 276 -28.79 1.86 -14.93
C ALA A 276 -28.23 1.08 -13.73
N ASP A 277 -28.63 -0.18 -13.55
CA ASP A 277 -28.14 -1.02 -12.47
C ASP A 277 -26.79 -1.66 -12.85
N VAL A 278 -26.54 -1.88 -14.15
CA VAL A 278 -25.20 -2.23 -14.66
C VAL A 278 -24.23 -1.05 -14.49
N ASP A 279 -24.67 0.18 -14.75
CA ASP A 279 -23.89 1.38 -14.47
C ASP A 279 -23.54 1.48 -12.97
N ALA A 280 -24.51 1.19 -12.09
CA ALA A 280 -24.31 1.20 -10.63
C ALA A 280 -23.32 0.11 -10.15
N LEU A 281 -23.31 -1.06 -10.79
CA LEU A 281 -22.30 -2.09 -10.56
C LEU A 281 -20.90 -1.57 -10.94
N ASN A 282 -20.75 -0.95 -12.10
CA ASN A 282 -19.44 -0.45 -12.55
C ASN A 282 -18.94 0.73 -11.71
N VAL A 283 -19.83 1.56 -11.17
CA VAL A 283 -19.49 2.57 -10.16
C VAL A 283 -18.92 1.91 -8.91
N TYR A 284 -19.56 0.85 -8.41
CA TYR A 284 -19.07 0.09 -7.27
C TYR A 284 -17.70 -0.57 -7.53
N LEU A 285 -17.53 -1.23 -8.68
CA LEU A 285 -16.24 -1.84 -9.05
C LEU A 285 -15.13 -0.80 -9.20
N ARG A 286 -15.45 0.37 -9.75
CA ARG A 286 -14.53 1.52 -9.78
C ARG A 286 -14.10 1.93 -8.38
N GLU A 287 -15.02 2.02 -7.43
CA GLU A 287 -14.70 2.37 -6.04
C GLU A 287 -13.71 1.36 -5.42
N CYS A 288 -13.83 0.07 -5.75
CA CYS A 288 -12.93 -0.98 -5.27
C CYS A 288 -11.49 -0.79 -5.76
N ILE A 289 -11.31 -0.39 -7.03
CA ILE A 289 -9.99 -0.22 -7.65
C ILE A 289 -9.43 1.20 -7.51
N TRP A 290 -10.25 2.16 -7.06
CA TRP A 290 -9.88 3.57 -6.94
C TRP A 290 -8.71 3.78 -5.99
N ASP A 291 -8.80 3.29 -4.76
CA ASP A 291 -7.76 3.46 -3.75
C ASP A 291 -6.45 2.76 -4.15
N PRO A 292 -6.45 1.50 -4.64
CA PRO A 292 -5.27 0.89 -5.21
C PRO A 292 -4.62 1.78 -6.27
N ILE A 293 -5.34 2.13 -7.33
CA ILE A 293 -4.80 2.90 -8.46
C ILE A 293 -4.39 4.31 -8.03
N THR A 294 -5.13 4.96 -7.14
CA THR A 294 -4.93 6.38 -6.83
C THR A 294 -3.95 6.59 -5.68
N GLN A 295 -3.82 5.64 -4.76
CA GLN A 295 -3.03 5.85 -3.54
C GLN A 295 -1.88 4.85 -3.41
N ILE A 296 -2.03 3.62 -3.89
CA ILE A 296 -1.11 2.52 -3.60
C ILE A 296 -0.14 2.27 -4.76
N LEU A 297 -0.65 2.09 -5.98
CA LEU A 297 0.16 1.72 -7.17
C LEU A 297 1.08 2.86 -7.65
N PHE A 298 0.97 4.04 -7.05
CA PHE A 298 1.92 5.14 -7.26
C PHE A 298 2.67 5.41 -5.96
N PRO A 299 3.62 4.55 -5.59
CA PRO A 299 4.40 4.83 -4.43
C PRO A 299 5.27 6.07 -4.69
N TYR A 300 5.34 6.94 -3.68
CA TYR A 300 6.45 7.86 -3.50
C TYR A 300 7.81 7.13 -3.57
N GLN A 301 7.86 5.79 -3.52
CA GLN A 301 9.04 4.94 -3.66
C GLN A 301 9.58 4.82 -5.11
N HIS A 302 8.80 5.21 -6.14
CA HIS A 302 9.37 5.45 -7.48
C HIS A 302 10.03 6.83 -7.59
N GLN A 303 9.98 7.64 -6.52
CA GLN A 303 10.91 8.75 -6.38
C GLN A 303 12.28 8.14 -6.14
N PRO A 304 13.27 8.43 -6.97
CA PRO A 304 14.62 8.12 -6.59
C PRO A 304 14.92 8.87 -5.29
N ALA A 305 15.38 8.14 -4.26
CA ALA A 305 15.81 8.71 -3.00
C ALA A 305 16.84 9.85 -3.19
N SER A 306 17.55 9.84 -4.33
CA SER A 306 18.09 11.04 -5.00
C SER A 306 18.51 10.69 -6.44
N TYR A 307 18.48 11.65 -7.36
CA TYR A 307 19.13 11.49 -8.67
C TYR A 307 20.64 11.75 -8.55
N VAL A 308 21.42 10.69 -8.42
CA VAL A 308 22.89 10.80 -8.34
C VAL A 308 23.58 9.88 -9.33
N GLN A 309 24.60 10.38 -10.03
CA GLN A 309 25.51 9.53 -10.83
C GLN A 309 26.35 8.58 -9.96
N THR A 310 26.49 8.88 -8.67
CA THR A 310 27.20 8.08 -7.68
C THR A 310 26.52 8.20 -6.32
N GLY A 311 26.19 7.08 -5.68
CA GLY A 311 25.69 7.05 -4.30
C GLY A 311 26.81 6.78 -3.29
N THR A 312 26.63 7.22 -2.04
CA THR A 312 27.47 6.80 -0.91
C THR A 312 26.60 6.08 0.10
N LEU A 313 26.77 4.77 0.25
CA LEU A 313 26.15 4.02 1.34
C LEU A 313 26.95 4.24 2.62
N LYS A 314 26.30 4.75 3.67
CA LYS A 314 26.86 4.80 5.02
C LYS A 314 26.08 3.85 5.90
N ALA A 315 26.65 2.69 6.21
CA ALA A 315 26.12 1.78 7.20
C ALA A 315 26.70 2.14 8.59
N LEU A 316 25.83 2.18 9.61
CA LEU A 316 26.25 2.26 11.00
C LEU A 316 26.13 0.85 11.60
N VAL A 317 27.26 0.20 11.83
CA VAL A 317 27.29 -1.15 12.43
C VAL A 317 27.25 -1.01 13.95
N PHE A 318 26.13 -1.39 14.55
CA PHE A 318 26.05 -1.54 16.00
C PHE A 318 26.69 -2.88 16.39
N CYS A 319 27.90 -2.83 16.95
CA CYS A 319 28.50 -4.02 17.53
C CYS A 319 27.69 -4.42 18.77
N MET A 320 27.03 -5.58 18.73
CA MET A 320 26.53 -6.20 19.96
C MET A 320 27.74 -6.71 20.74
N ASP A 321 27.89 -6.21 21.96
CA ASP A 321 28.94 -6.59 22.90
C ASP A 321 28.68 -8.03 23.37
N VAL A 322 29.14 -9.01 22.61
CA VAL A 322 29.10 -10.44 22.96
C VAL A 322 30.51 -11.02 23.01
N ALA A 323 30.74 -11.98 23.92
CA ALA A 323 32.06 -12.45 24.30
C ALA A 323 32.93 -13.03 23.16
N ASN A 324 32.31 -13.40 22.03
CA ASN A 324 32.97 -13.81 20.77
C ASN A 324 32.38 -13.05 19.57
N GLY A 325 32.21 -11.74 19.67
CA GLY A 325 31.68 -10.91 18.59
C GLY A 325 32.58 -10.92 17.36
N THR A 326 31.97 -10.97 16.18
CA THR A 326 32.62 -10.78 14.88
C THR A 326 33.17 -9.36 14.81
N SER A 327 34.47 -9.19 14.58
CA SER A 327 35.08 -7.86 14.43
C SER A 327 34.56 -7.19 13.16
N VAL A 328 34.43 -5.86 13.17
CA VAL A 328 34.09 -5.09 11.95
C VAL A 328 35.12 -5.35 10.83
N GLU A 329 36.37 -5.65 11.19
CA GLU A 329 37.46 -5.96 10.25
C GLU A 329 37.29 -7.31 9.53
N SER A 330 36.42 -8.21 10.02
CA SER A 330 36.13 -9.51 9.40
C SER A 330 34.88 -9.49 8.53
N LEU A 331 34.25 -8.34 8.34
CA LEU A 331 33.12 -8.18 7.42
C LEU A 331 33.65 -7.97 6.00
N GLU A 332 33.29 -8.89 5.10
CA GLU A 332 33.52 -8.73 3.66
C GLU A 332 32.27 -8.12 3.03
N TRP A 333 32.43 -6.96 2.40
CA TRP A 333 31.34 -6.29 1.70
C TRP A 333 31.25 -6.86 0.28
N VAL A 334 30.22 -7.64 0.00
CA VAL A 334 29.90 -8.09 -1.35
C VAL A 334 28.89 -7.11 -1.95
N THR A 335 29.34 -6.28 -2.86
CA THR A 335 28.43 -5.51 -3.74
C THR A 335 28.30 -6.32 -5.01
N ASP A 336 27.22 -7.09 -5.13
CA ASP A 336 27.03 -7.98 -6.27
C ASP A 336 26.60 -7.16 -7.50
N ALA A 337 27.60 -6.66 -8.23
CA ALA A 337 27.38 -6.01 -9.52
C ALA A 337 27.16 -7.04 -10.66
N GLU A 338 27.36 -8.34 -10.40
CA GLU A 338 27.24 -9.42 -11.40
C GLU A 338 25.88 -10.15 -11.35
N MET A 339 24.98 -9.76 -10.44
CA MET A 339 23.64 -10.37 -10.30
C MET A 339 22.50 -9.61 -11.00
N GLN A 340 22.81 -8.65 -11.89
CA GLN A 340 21.81 -7.95 -12.73
C GLN A 340 21.81 -8.44 -14.18
#